data_AF-A0A952FD60-F1
#
_entry.id   AF-A0A952FD60-F1
#
_cell.length_a   1.000
_cell.length_b   1.000
_cell.length_c   1.000
_cell.angle_alpha   90.00
_cell.angle_beta   90.00
_cell.angle_gamma   90.00
#
_symmetry.space_group_name_H-M   'P 1'
#
loop_
_entity.id
_entity.type
_entity.pdbx_description
1 polymer ?
#
loop_
_entity_poly.entity_id
_entity_poly.type
_entity_poly.pdbx_seq_one_letter_code
_entity_poly.pdbx_strand_id
1 'polypeptide(L)'
;TNNMSESTLQKVEAEVRRIIDQQYALARKLIEDNQDKMHAMAKALLEWETIDMDQLDDIMAGKEPRPPKDWTPRNSSVGGGGGPTGGTPAVSTDPSPTVA
;
A
#
# COMPACT_ATOMS: atom_id res chain seq x y z
N THR A 1 -4.16 -29.54 -39.80
CA THR A 1 -3.59 -28.57 -40.76
C THR A 1 -4.38 -27.29 -40.65
N ASN A 2 -3.80 -26.24 -40.09
CA ASN A 2 -4.51 -24.99 -39.81
C ASN A 2 -4.51 -24.12 -41.08
N ASN A 3 -5.43 -24.39 -42.00
CA ASN A 3 -5.58 -23.66 -43.27
C ASN A 3 -6.35 -22.35 -43.05
N MET A 4 -5.75 -21.44 -42.28
CA MET A 4 -6.27 -20.07 -42.19
C MET A 4 -5.71 -19.29 -43.39
N SER A 5 -6.56 -18.56 -44.12
CA SER A 5 -6.08 -17.73 -45.23
C SER A 5 -5.21 -16.58 -44.72
N GLU A 6 -4.19 -16.20 -45.49
CA GLU A 6 -3.25 -15.11 -45.15
C GLU A 6 -3.98 -13.81 -44.78
N SER A 7 -5.04 -13.48 -45.52
CA SER A 7 -5.91 -12.33 -45.22
C SER A 7 -6.59 -12.42 -43.84
N THR A 8 -6.97 -13.61 -43.41
CA THR A 8 -7.60 -13.81 -42.09
C THR A 8 -6.56 -13.66 -40.97
N LEU A 9 -5.35 -14.19 -41.16
CA LEU A 9 -4.26 -14.03 -40.20
C LEU A 9 -3.86 -12.56 -40.04
N GLN A 10 -3.78 -11.82 -41.14
CA GLN A 10 -3.46 -10.39 -41.11
C GLN A 10 -4.53 -9.57 -40.37
N LYS A 11 -5.82 -9.90 -40.55
CA LYS A 11 -6.92 -9.26 -39.82
C LYS A 11 -6.85 -9.56 -38.33
N VAL A 12 -6.54 -10.79 -37.95
CA VAL A 12 -6.39 -11.19 -36.53
C VAL A 12 -5.23 -10.42 -35.89
N GLU A 13 -4.07 -10.34 -36.54
CA GLU A 13 -2.92 -9.61 -35.98
C GLU A 13 -3.22 -8.12 -35.81
N ALA A 14 -3.88 -7.50 -36.81
CA ALA A 14 -4.31 -6.11 -36.73
C ALA A 14 -5.26 -5.87 -35.55
N GLU A 15 -6.19 -6.79 -35.32
CA GLU A 15 -7.15 -6.70 -34.23
C GLU A 15 -6.49 -6.88 -32.86
N VAL A 16 -5.54 -7.82 -32.74
CA VAL A 16 -4.75 -7.99 -31.51
C VAL A 16 -3.98 -6.71 -31.18
N ARG A 17 -3.31 -6.10 -32.16
CA ARG A 17 -2.59 -4.84 -31.95
C ARG A 17 -3.55 -3.72 -31.53
N ARG A 18 -4.70 -3.60 -32.21
CA ARG A 18 -5.74 -2.62 -31.88
C ARG A 18 -6.21 -2.76 -30.43
N ILE A 19 -6.46 -3.98 -29.97
CA ILE A 19 -6.90 -4.24 -28.59
C ILE A 19 -5.80 -3.84 -27.60
N ILE A 20 -4.54 -4.24 -27.84
CA ILE A 20 -3.42 -3.90 -26.94
C ILE A 20 -3.27 -2.38 -26.83
N ASP A 21 -3.28 -1.66 -27.95
CA ASP A 21 -3.12 -0.20 -27.97
C ASP A 21 -4.26 0.50 -27.23
N GLN A 22 -5.50 0.04 -27.42
CA GLN A 22 -6.67 0.59 -26.73
C GLN A 22 -6.62 0.35 -25.22
N GLN A 23 -6.29 -0.88 -24.79
CA GLN A 23 -6.23 -1.20 -23.38
C GLN A 23 -5.05 -0.49 -22.70
N TYR A 24 -3.92 -0.34 -23.39
CA TYR A 24 -2.80 0.45 -22.90
C TYR A 24 -3.18 1.93 -22.72
N ALA A 25 -3.81 2.54 -23.73
CA ALA A 25 -4.26 3.92 -23.65
C ALA A 25 -5.29 4.12 -22.52
N LEU A 26 -6.21 3.18 -22.35
CA LEU A 26 -7.19 3.20 -21.25
C LEU A 26 -6.50 3.11 -19.89
N ALA A 27 -5.59 2.14 -19.71
CA ALA A 27 -4.86 1.97 -18.45
C ALA A 27 -4.03 3.22 -18.11
N ARG A 28 -3.32 3.75 -19.11
CA ARG A 28 -2.56 4.99 -18.96
C ARG A 28 -3.45 6.16 -18.55
N LYS A 29 -4.59 6.34 -19.22
CA LYS A 29 -5.55 7.39 -18.88
C LYS A 29 -6.05 7.23 -17.45
N LEU A 30 -6.43 6.03 -17.02
CA LEU A 30 -6.88 5.78 -15.65
C LEU A 30 -5.82 6.12 -14.61
N ILE A 31 -4.55 5.80 -14.88
CA ILE A 31 -3.42 6.15 -14.01
C ILE A 31 -3.19 7.66 -13.99
N GLU A 32 -3.23 8.31 -15.16
CA GLU A 32 -3.03 9.76 -15.30
C GLU A 32 -4.17 10.57 -14.62
N ASP A 33 -5.42 10.15 -14.79
CA ASP A 33 -6.59 10.76 -14.17
C ASP A 33 -6.58 10.59 -12.63
N ASN A 34 -5.83 9.62 -12.10
CA ASN A 34 -5.69 9.31 -10.67
C ASN A 34 -4.25 9.52 -10.16
N GLN A 35 -3.52 10.48 -10.72
CA GLN A 35 -2.13 10.76 -10.32
C GLN A 35 -1.99 11.10 -8.83
N ASP A 36 -3.00 11.75 -8.24
CA ASP A 36 -3.09 12.02 -6.81
C ASP A 36 -2.89 10.74 -5.97
N LYS A 37 -3.60 9.67 -6.33
CA LYS A 37 -3.54 8.37 -5.64
C LYS A 37 -2.22 7.67 -5.89
N MET A 38 -1.68 7.76 -7.11
CA MET A 38 -0.36 7.22 -7.45
C MET A 38 0.76 7.87 -6.64
N HIS A 39 0.73 9.19 -6.49
CA HIS A 39 1.70 9.91 -5.67
C HIS A 39 1.55 9.57 -4.18
N ALA A 40 0.32 9.40 -3.68
CA ALA A 40 0.07 8.95 -2.31
C ALA A 40 0.61 7.53 -2.06
N MET A 41 0.37 6.59 -2.97
CA MET A 41 0.93 5.22 -2.89
C MET A 41 2.47 5.23 -2.93
N ALA A 42 3.07 6.02 -3.82
CA ALA A 42 4.52 6.14 -3.90
C ALA A 42 5.13 6.70 -2.60
N LYS A 43 4.51 7.73 -2.02
CA LYS A 43 4.94 8.30 -0.73
C LYS A 43 4.81 7.29 0.40
N ALA A 44 3.70 6.54 0.45
CA ALA A 44 3.49 5.49 1.44
C ALA A 44 4.54 4.38 1.34
N LEU A 45 4.87 3.93 0.13
CA LEU A 45 5.92 2.93 -0.10
C LEU A 45 7.32 3.45 0.26
N LEU A 46 7.59 4.75 0.11
CA LEU A 46 8.87 5.33 0.55
C LEU A 46 9.01 5.37 2.08
N GLU A 47 7.91 5.60 2.79
CA GLU A 47 7.91 5.66 4.27
C GLU A 47 7.93 4.27 4.91
N TRP A 48 7.20 3.32 4.33
CA TRP A 48 6.90 2.03 4.96
C TRP A 48 7.38 0.79 4.19
N GLU A 49 7.94 0.95 2.98
CA GLU A 49 8.41 -0.10 2.06
C GLU A 49 7.31 -1.03 1.51
N THR A 50 6.29 -1.34 2.31
CA THR A 50 5.14 -2.18 1.96
C THR A 50 3.84 -1.48 2.35
N ILE A 51 2.78 -1.72 1.56
CA ILE A 51 1.42 -1.26 1.85
C ILE A 51 0.46 -2.45 1.77
N ASP A 52 -0.49 -2.50 2.70
CA ASP A 52 -1.57 -3.47 2.76
C ASP A 52 -2.82 -2.97 2.03
N MET A 53 -3.77 -3.88 1.77
CA MET A 53 -5.05 -3.56 1.11
C MET A 53 -5.85 -2.48 1.86
N ASP A 54 -5.86 -2.50 3.19
CA ASP A 54 -6.55 -1.49 4.01
C ASP A 54 -5.99 -0.07 3.74
N GLN A 55 -4.67 0.04 3.54
CA GLN A 55 -3.99 1.31 3.24
C GLN A 55 -4.26 1.76 1.80
N LEU A 56 -4.34 0.81 0.88
CA LEU A 56 -4.73 1.08 -0.51
C LEU A 56 -6.16 1.62 -0.57
N ASP A 57 -7.10 1.01 0.15
CA ASP A 57 -8.51 1.45 0.21
C ASP A 57 -8.63 2.87 0.77
N ASP A 58 -7.85 3.20 1.81
CA ASP A 58 -7.77 4.56 2.35
C ASP A 58 -7.28 5.56 1.27
N ILE A 59 -6.22 5.23 0.52
CA ILE A 59 -5.71 6.07 -0.57
C ILE A 59 -6.75 6.21 -1.69
N MET A 60 -7.44 5.12 -2.06
CA MET A 60 -8.47 5.13 -3.09
C MET A 60 -9.68 5.99 -2.68
N ALA A 61 -9.98 6.04 -1.38
CA ALA A 61 -11.00 6.92 -0.80
C ALA A 61 -10.52 8.38 -0.62
N GLY A 62 -9.28 8.72 -1.00
CA GLY A 62 -8.70 10.06 -0.86
C GLY A 62 -8.30 10.41 0.58
N LYS A 63 -8.12 9.41 1.44
CA LYS A 63 -7.66 9.58 2.82
C LYS A 63 -6.15 9.34 2.91
N GLU A 64 -5.55 9.83 3.99
CA GLU A 64 -4.15 9.55 4.28
C GLU A 64 -4.01 8.09 4.76
N PRO A 65 -3.10 7.30 4.17
CA PRO A 65 -2.93 5.90 4.53
C PRO A 65 -2.47 5.75 5.98
N ARG A 66 -3.04 4.77 6.67
CA ARG A 66 -2.64 4.40 8.04
C ARG A 66 -1.25 3.77 8.05
N PRO A 67 -0.53 3.80 9.18
CA PRO A 67 0.72 3.06 9.32
C PRO A 67 0.47 1.54 9.20
N PRO A 68 1.42 0.76 8.68
CA PRO A 68 1.34 -0.70 8.63
C PRO A 68 1.15 -1.31 10.02
N LYS A 69 0.53 -2.49 10.09
CA LYS A 69 0.21 -3.18 11.36
C LYS A 69 1.43 -3.48 12.23
N ASP A 70 2.57 -3.76 11.60
CA ASP A 70 3.83 -4.08 12.28
C ASP A 70 4.77 -2.88 12.40
N TRP A 71 4.33 -1.67 12.01
CA TRP A 71 5.16 -0.48 12.03
C TRP A 71 5.30 0.05 13.45
N THR A 72 6.52 -0.03 13.98
CA THR A 72 6.90 0.67 15.21
C THR A 72 7.60 1.98 14.81
N PRO A 73 7.11 3.15 15.27
CA PRO A 73 7.82 4.39 15.03
C PRO A 73 9.22 4.25 15.60
N ARG A 74 10.25 4.42 14.77
CA ARG A 74 11.63 4.49 15.22
C ARG A 74 11.74 5.76 16.06
N ASN A 75 11.53 5.64 17.37
CA ASN A 75 11.84 6.73 18.27
C ASN A 75 13.32 7.06 18.06
N SER A 76 13.60 8.28 17.63
CA SER A 76 14.95 8.82 17.66
C SER A 76 15.09 9.54 18.99
N SER A 77 15.06 8.80 20.09
CA SER A 77 15.47 9.33 21.38
C SER A 77 16.97 9.08 21.54
N VAL A 78 17.79 9.97 20.98
CA VAL A 78 19.17 10.17 21.44
C VAL A 78 19.31 11.62 21.87
N GLY A 79 19.32 11.83 23.19
CA GLY A 79 19.81 13.05 23.81
C GLY A 79 19.12 13.44 25.12
N GLY A 80 19.38 12.74 26.23
CA GLY A 80 19.07 13.28 27.56
C GLY A 80 18.95 12.28 28.72
N GLY A 81 20.09 11.81 29.22
CA GLY A 81 20.35 11.41 30.62
C GLY A 81 19.26 10.73 31.48
N GLY A 82 19.51 9.46 31.81
CA GLY A 82 19.30 8.90 33.16
C GLY A 82 17.97 8.19 33.43
N GLY A 83 18.04 6.88 33.68
CA GLY A 83 16.99 6.13 34.39
C GLY A 83 16.72 4.72 33.82
N PRO A 84 16.90 3.63 34.59
CA PRO A 84 16.71 2.28 34.10
C PRO A 84 15.29 1.79 34.41
N THR A 85 14.36 1.82 33.46
CA THR A 85 13.06 1.13 33.60
C THR A 85 12.42 0.95 32.22
N GLY A 86 11.96 -0.21 31.78
CA GLY A 86 11.86 -1.49 32.43
C GLY A 86 11.57 -2.56 31.38
N GLY A 87 12.22 -3.70 31.52
CA GLY A 87 11.90 -4.90 30.76
C GLY A 87 10.78 -5.67 31.44
N THR A 88 9.67 -5.83 30.71
CA THR A 88 8.84 -7.06 30.67
C THR A 88 8.15 -7.50 31.99
N PRO A 89 7.32 -8.56 32.00
CA PRO A 89 5.86 -8.43 32.10
C PRO A 89 5.30 -9.14 33.34
N ALA A 90 4.03 -8.86 33.66
CA ALA A 90 3.15 -9.66 34.53
C ALA A 90 3.64 -10.00 35.97
N VAL A 91 2.76 -9.75 36.95
CA VAL A 91 2.31 -10.73 37.96
C VAL A 91 1.56 -9.98 39.07
N SER A 92 0.41 -10.56 39.42
CA SER A 92 -0.59 -10.24 40.44
C SER A 92 -0.05 -9.74 41.79
N THR A 93 -0.76 -8.81 42.44
CA THR A 93 -1.71 -9.08 43.55
C THR A 93 -2.33 -7.76 44.04
N ASP A 94 -3.66 -7.74 44.17
CA ASP A 94 -4.44 -6.80 45.00
C ASP A 94 -3.87 -6.77 46.44
N PRO A 95 -3.83 -5.63 47.16
CA PRO A 95 -5.04 -5.14 47.84
C PRO A 95 -5.19 -3.61 47.82
N SER A 96 -6.43 -3.17 47.59
CA SER A 96 -6.95 -1.86 47.97
C SER A 96 -6.63 -1.47 49.43
N PRO A 97 -6.22 -0.21 49.69
CA PRO A 97 -6.48 0.42 50.97
C PRO A 97 -7.20 1.76 50.77
N THR A 98 -8.34 1.97 51.45
CA THR A 98 -8.67 3.22 52.18
C THR A 98 -10.12 3.20 52.67
N VAL A 99 -10.26 3.03 53.99
CA VAL A 99 -11.08 3.79 54.95
C VAL A 99 -12.47 4.31 54.51
N ALA A 100 -13.50 3.79 55.18
CA ALA A 100 -14.49 4.56 55.95
C ALA A 100 -14.89 3.75 57.19
#